data_AF-A0A0K2T212-F1
#
_entry.id   AF-A0A0K2T212-F1
#
_cell.length_a   1.000
_cell.length_b   1.000
_cell.length_c   1.000
_cell.angle_alpha   90.00
_cell.angle_beta   90.00
_cell.angle_gamma   90.00
#
_symmetry.space_group_name_H-M   'P 1'
#
loop_
_entity.id
_entity.type
_entity.pdbx_description
1 polymer ?
#
loop_
_entity_poly.entity_id
_entity_poly.type
_entity_poly.pdbx_seq_one_letter_code
_entity_poly.pdbx_strand_id
1 'polypeptide(L)'
;DYLFFKHKLITTTDLKDTMAVTTKFLLLLYMVDLSYSYSPKPDDCPIREDYSGIRECQRKCETDTDCVNDRKLCLCDGDCGLSCIRPEKECPELPDPPHGQVHLTG
;
A
#
# COMPACT_ATOMS: atom_id res chain seq x y z
N ASP A 1 39.86 4.36 4.13
CA ASP A 1 39.89 4.74 5.56
C ASP A 1 38.82 5.77 5.93
N TYR A 2 37.56 5.34 6.04
CA TYR A 2 36.39 6.19 6.38
C TYR A 2 36.16 6.36 7.90
N LEU A 3 37.13 5.92 8.71
CA LEU A 3 36.97 5.73 10.15
C LEU A 3 37.18 7.00 11.00
N PHE A 4 37.52 8.14 10.37
CA PHE A 4 37.88 9.36 11.11
C PHE A 4 36.75 10.41 11.22
N PHE A 5 35.67 10.30 10.45
CA PHE A 5 34.62 11.34 10.42
C PHE A 5 33.43 11.10 11.36
N LYS A 6 33.22 9.88 11.87
CA LYS A 6 32.06 9.58 12.73
C LYS A 6 32.25 9.90 14.22
N HIS A 7 33.49 10.20 14.66
CA HIS A 7 33.78 10.52 16.07
C HIS A 7 33.41 11.96 16.48
N LYS A 8 32.91 12.79 15.56
CA LYS A 8 32.58 14.21 15.82
C LYS A 8 31.10 14.56 15.64
N LEU A 9 30.21 13.57 15.62
CA LEU A 9 28.75 13.77 15.54
C LEU A 9 28.02 13.50 16.86
N ILE A 10 28.72 13.08 17.92
CA ILE A 10 28.09 12.71 19.20
C ILE A 10 28.87 13.33 20.36
N THR A 11 29.12 14.64 20.30
CA THR A 11 29.51 15.41 21.49
C THR A 11 28.24 15.96 22.13
N THR A 12 27.68 15.16 23.04
CA THR A 12 26.97 15.59 24.26
C THR A 12 26.03 16.81 24.14
N THR A 13 25.03 16.74 23.26
CA THR A 13 23.83 17.60 23.37
C THR A 13 22.59 16.71 23.31
N ASP A 14 21.93 16.64 24.48
CA ASP A 14 20.55 16.21 24.72
C ASP A 14 20.14 14.75 24.41
N LEU A 15 20.21 13.90 25.46
CA LEU A 15 19.57 12.57 25.48
C LEU A 15 18.07 12.62 25.12
N LYS A 16 17.38 13.74 25.34
CA LYS A 16 15.95 13.90 25.01
C LYS A 16 15.73 14.11 23.51
N ASP A 17 16.57 14.90 22.86
CA ASP A 17 16.47 15.16 21.42
C ASP A 17 16.88 13.92 20.62
N THR A 18 17.87 13.18 21.11
CA THR A 18 18.28 11.89 20.53
C THR A 18 17.15 10.86 20.60
N MET A 19 16.38 10.80 21.70
CA MET A 19 15.22 9.91 21.82
C MET A 19 14.06 10.34 20.92
N ALA A 20 13.80 11.64 20.79
CA ALA A 20 12.74 12.14 19.93
C ALA A 20 13.02 11.89 18.43
N VAL A 21 14.27 12.09 18.01
CA VAL A 21 14.70 11.85 16.62
C VAL A 21 14.70 10.36 16.29
N THR A 22 15.20 9.51 17.19
CA THR A 22 15.19 8.05 17.00
C THR A 22 13.78 7.48 16.99
N THR A 23 12.89 7.94 17.88
CA THR A 23 11.48 7.49 17.90
C THR A 23 10.76 7.91 16.62
N LYS A 24 10.94 9.15 16.14
CA LYS A 24 10.37 9.60 14.86
C LYS A 24 10.92 8.83 13.67
N PHE A 25 12.21 8.54 13.65
CA PHE A 25 12.84 7.75 12.58
C PHE A 25 12.32 6.31 12.57
N LEU A 26 12.22 5.67 13.74
CA LEU A 26 11.66 4.33 13.89
C LEU A 26 10.18 4.27 13.52
N LEU A 27 9.38 5.29 13.87
CA LEU A 27 7.98 5.37 13.46
C LEU A 27 7.84 5.56 11.95
N LEU A 28 8.69 6.38 11.31
CA LEU A 28 8.70 6.52 9.86
C LEU A 28 9.11 5.21 9.18
N LEU A 29 10.12 4.50 9.70
CA LEU A 29 10.48 3.17 9.21
C LEU A 29 9.34 2.18 9.36
N TYR A 30 8.65 2.15 10.52
CA TYR A 30 7.49 1.29 10.74
C TYR A 30 6.33 1.60 9.79
N MET A 31 6.05 2.88 9.51
CA MET A 31 5.03 3.29 8.53
C MET A 31 5.43 2.93 7.09
N VAL A 32 6.73 2.99 6.75
CA VAL A 32 7.26 2.54 5.46
C VAL A 32 7.15 1.03 5.32
N ASP A 33 7.48 0.27 6.36
CA ASP A 33 7.32 -1.20 6.39
C ASP A 33 5.84 -1.60 6.29
N LEU A 34 4.93 -0.87 6.94
CA LEU A 34 3.47 -1.09 6.84
C LEU A 34 2.96 -0.83 5.42
N SER A 35 3.48 0.22 4.76
CA SER A 35 3.12 0.53 3.36
C SER A 35 3.70 -0.48 2.36
N TYR A 36 4.88 -1.05 2.65
CA TYR A 36 5.49 -2.09 1.82
C TYR A 36 4.74 -3.43 1.94
N SER A 37 4.15 -3.69 3.11
CA SER A 37 3.30 -4.86 3.34
C SER A 37 1.87 -4.72 2.77
N TYR A 38 1.49 -3.57 2.19
CA TYR A 38 0.14 -3.35 1.67
C TYR A 38 -0.08 -3.95 0.27
N SER A 39 0.94 -4.53 -0.37
CA SER A 39 0.73 -5.31 -1.59
C SER A 39 -0.03 -6.61 -1.24
N PRO A 40 -1.28 -6.80 -1.71
CA PRO A 40 -2.08 -7.94 -1.33
C PRO A 40 -1.42 -9.22 -1.84
N LYS A 41 -1.19 -10.18 -0.93
CA LYS A 41 -0.67 -11.48 -1.33
C LYS A 41 -1.76 -12.22 -2.11
N PRO A 42 -1.39 -13.06 -3.11
CA PRO A 42 -2.35 -13.85 -3.86
C PRO A 42 -3.25 -14.74 -2.98
N ASP A 43 -2.77 -15.12 -1.79
CA ASP A 43 -3.52 -15.94 -0.83
C ASP A 43 -4.64 -15.17 -0.08
N ASP A 44 -4.56 -13.83 -0.02
CA ASP A 44 -5.51 -12.97 0.70
C ASP A 44 -6.65 -12.45 -0.21
N CYS A 45 -6.50 -12.57 -1.53
CA CYS A 45 -7.56 -12.23 -2.48
C CYS A 45 -8.37 -13.48 -2.86
N PRO A 46 -9.67 -13.32 -3.20
CA PRO A 46 -10.42 -14.40 -3.85
C PRO A 46 -9.72 -14.86 -5.13
N ILE A 47 -9.71 -16.17 -5.36
CA ILE A 47 -9.19 -16.75 -6.61
C ILE A 47 -10.12 -16.30 -7.74
N ARG A 48 -9.53 -15.82 -8.84
CA ARG A 48 -10.27 -15.44 -10.04
C ARG A 48 -11.16 -16.59 -10.49
N GLU A 49 -12.46 -16.38 -10.45
CA GLU A 49 -13.41 -17.29 -11.11
C GLU A 49 -13.48 -16.93 -12.59
N ASP A 50 -13.42 -17.93 -13.48
CA ASP A 50 -13.56 -17.73 -14.93
C ASP A 50 -14.98 -17.31 -15.35
N TYR A 51 -15.87 -17.07 -14.39
CA TYR A 51 -17.18 -16.50 -14.61
C TYR A 51 -17.05 -15.02 -14.97
N SER A 52 -16.95 -14.74 -16.28
CA SER A 52 -17.29 -13.43 -16.79
C SER A 52 -18.79 -13.21 -16.56
N GLY A 53 -19.13 -12.58 -15.44
CA GLY A 53 -20.41 -11.92 -15.27
C GLY A 53 -20.59 -10.81 -16.31
N ILE A 54 -21.48 -9.85 -16.03
CA ILE A 54 -21.74 -8.71 -16.92
C ILE A 54 -20.48 -7.84 -17.16
N ARG A 55 -19.43 -7.97 -16.32
CA ARG A 55 -18.18 -7.20 -16.41
C ARG A 55 -17.00 -8.03 -16.93
N GLU A 56 -16.16 -7.40 -17.75
CA GLU A 56 -14.89 -7.97 -18.22
C GLU A 56 -13.77 -7.62 -17.24
N CYS A 57 -13.16 -8.66 -16.66
CA CYS A 57 -12.04 -8.51 -15.73
C CYS A 57 -10.78 -7.97 -16.43
N GLN A 58 -10.01 -7.12 -15.73
CA GLN A 58 -8.69 -6.71 -16.20
C GLN A 58 -7.69 -7.89 -16.24
N ARG A 59 -6.50 -7.66 -16.80
CA ARG A 59 -5.43 -8.67 -16.85
C ARG A 59 -5.05 -9.11 -15.44
N LYS A 60 -4.88 -10.43 -15.27
CA LYS A 60 -4.31 -11.05 -14.07
C LYS A 60 -2.86 -10.57 -13.85
N CYS A 61 -2.46 -10.43 -12.61
CA CYS A 61 -1.10 -10.10 -12.17
C CYS A 61 -0.77 -10.81 -10.86
N GLU A 62 0.51 -10.87 -10.50
CA GLU A 62 0.99 -11.28 -9.17
C GLU A 62 1.71 -10.12 -8.48
N THR A 63 2.31 -9.22 -9.27
CA THR A 63 3.04 -8.04 -8.81
C THR A 63 2.75 -6.83 -9.71
N ASP A 64 3.01 -5.62 -9.23
CA ASP A 64 2.83 -4.39 -10.01
C ASP A 64 3.64 -4.39 -11.32
N THR A 65 4.79 -5.08 -11.34
CA THR A 65 5.64 -5.20 -12.52
C THR A 65 5.05 -6.03 -13.65
N ASP A 66 4.03 -6.86 -13.35
CA ASP A 66 3.31 -7.62 -14.38
C ASP A 66 2.36 -6.72 -15.19
N CYS A 67 2.07 -5.52 -14.67
CA CYS A 67 1.21 -4.56 -15.34
C CYS A 67 1.99 -3.78 -16.41
N VAL A 68 1.46 -3.79 -17.64
CA VAL A 68 2.07 -3.10 -18.81
C VAL A 68 2.22 -1.59 -18.60
N ASN A 69 1.38 -1.00 -17.76
CA ASN A 69 1.38 0.43 -17.48
C ASN A 69 1.85 0.65 -16.05
N ASP A 70 2.86 1.49 -15.88
CA ASP A 70 3.47 1.90 -14.61
C ASP A 70 2.50 2.59 -13.63
N ARG A 71 1.38 3.14 -14.15
CA ARG A 71 0.31 3.72 -13.31
C ARG A 71 -0.76 2.71 -12.92
N LYS A 72 -0.62 1.44 -13.31
CA LYS A 72 -1.48 0.35 -12.85
C LYS A 72 -0.78 -0.38 -11.73
N LEU A 73 -1.56 -0.78 -10.74
CA LEU A 73 -1.11 -1.60 -9.60
C LEU A 73 -1.83 -2.95 -9.63
N CYS A 74 -1.18 -3.96 -9.07
CA CYS A 74 -1.75 -5.29 -8.92
C CYS A 74 -2.55 -5.35 -7.61
N LEU A 75 -3.88 -5.28 -7.72
CA LEU A 75 -4.81 -5.15 -6.58
C LEU A 75 -5.94 -6.18 -6.69
N CYS A 76 -6.61 -6.51 -5.58
CA CYS A 76 -7.79 -7.38 -5.61
C CYS A 76 -8.97 -6.66 -6.30
N ASP A 77 -9.56 -7.28 -7.32
CA ASP A 77 -10.74 -6.78 -8.08
C ASP A 77 -11.96 -7.71 -7.90
N GLY A 78 -12.36 -7.93 -6.64
CA GLY A 78 -13.48 -8.83 -6.31
C GLY A 78 -13.33 -10.20 -6.95
N ASP A 79 -14.36 -10.68 -7.64
CA ASP A 79 -14.38 -12.00 -8.31
C ASP A 79 -13.27 -12.19 -9.37
N CYS A 80 -12.66 -11.11 -9.86
CA CYS A 80 -11.56 -11.16 -10.82
C CYS A 80 -10.22 -11.53 -10.18
N GLY A 81 -10.17 -11.63 -8.84
CA GLY A 81 -8.95 -11.82 -8.06
C GLY A 81 -7.95 -10.68 -8.26
N LEU A 82 -6.65 -10.99 -8.20
CA LEU A 82 -5.61 -10.01 -8.50
C LEU A 82 -5.65 -9.57 -9.97
N SER A 83 -5.80 -8.26 -10.19
CA SER A 83 -5.81 -7.69 -11.53
C SER A 83 -5.14 -6.30 -11.61
N CYS A 84 -4.74 -5.92 -12.83
CA CYS A 84 -4.05 -4.65 -13.08
C CYS A 84 -5.03 -3.46 -13.15
N ILE A 85 -5.21 -2.80 -12.01
CA ILE A 85 -6.15 -1.70 -11.76
C ILE A 85 -5.45 -0.35 -11.84
N ARG A 86 -6.16 0.71 -12.26
CA ARG A 86 -5.68 2.09 -12.17
C ARG A 86 -6.42 2.80 -11.02
N PRO A 87 -5.81 2.95 -9.83
CA PRO A 87 -6.48 3.49 -8.64
C PRO A 87 -7.09 4.88 -8.88
N GLU A 88 -6.42 5.71 -9.66
CA GLU A 88 -6.88 7.06 -10.02
C GLU A 88 -8.23 7.10 -10.76
N LYS A 89 -8.65 5.98 -11.35
CA LYS A 89 -9.91 5.87 -12.09
C LYS A 89 -11.00 5.18 -11.30
N GLU A 90 -10.67 4.60 -10.15
CA GLU A 90 -11.67 3.97 -9.31
C GLU A 90 -12.48 5.01 -8.57
N CYS A 91 -13.73 4.68 -8.27
CA CYS A 91 -14.58 5.56 -7.48
C CYS A 91 -13.98 5.63 -6.06
N PRO A 92 -13.81 6.83 -5.49
CA PRO A 92 -13.37 6.95 -4.10
C PRO A 92 -14.41 6.29 -3.19
N GLU A 93 -13.96 5.78 -2.04
CA GLU A 93 -14.87 5.29 -1.01
C GLU A 93 -15.84 6.40 -0.62
N LEU A 94 -17.14 6.07 -0.63
CA LEU A 94 -18.17 7.01 -0.21
C LEU A 94 -18.10 7.17 1.30
N PRO A 95 -18.00 8.40 1.83
CA PRO A 95 -18.01 8.61 3.27
C PRO A 95 -19.37 8.25 3.85
N ASP A 96 -19.37 7.74 5.08
CA ASP A 96 -20.61 7.47 5.81
C ASP A 96 -21.37 8.77 6.10
N PRO A 97 -22.65 8.88 5.69
CA PRO A 97 -23.45 10.06 5.98
C PRO A 97 -23.82 10.12 7.47
N PRO A 98 -23.85 11.31 8.10
CA PRO A 98 -24.03 11.46 9.54
C PRO A 98 -25.38 10.97 10.08
N HIS A 99 -26.39 10.84 9.22
CA HIS A 99 -27.76 10.43 9.58
C HIS A 99 -28.34 9.37 8.63
N GLY A 100 -27.49 8.56 8.01
CA GLY A 100 -27.93 7.52 7.08
C GLY A 100 -26.93 6.38 6.99
N GLN A 101 -27.22 5.43 6.09
CA GLN A 101 -26.30 4.34 5.77
C GLN A 101 -26.19 4.25 4.25
N VAL A 102 -24.97 4.02 3.76
CA VAL A 102 -24.74 3.75 2.34
C VAL A 102 -24.96 2.27 2.09
N HIS A 103 -25.95 1.95 1.27
CA HIS A 103 -26.09 0.61 0.70
C HIS A 103 -25.54 0.62 -0.72
N LEU A 104 -24.36 0.04 -0.90
CA LEU A 104 -23.79 -0.17 -2.23
C LEU A 104 -24.57 -1.29 -2.92
N THR A 105 -25.31 -0.95 -3.98
CA THR A 105 -25.91 -1.92 -4.90
C THR A 105 -25.06 -1.92 -6.16
N GLY A 106 -24.21 -2.95 -6.30
CA GLY A 106 -23.40 -3.21 -7.50
C GLY A 106 -24.18 -4.01 -8.53
#